data_AF-A0A8S3JTQ3-F1
#
_entry.id   AF-A0A8S3JTQ3-F1
#
_cell.length_a   1.000
_cell.length_b   1.000
_cell.length_c   1.000
_cell.angle_alpha   90.00
_cell.angle_beta   90.00
_cell.angle_gamma   90.00
#
_symmetry.space_group_name_H-M   'P 1'
#
loop_
_entity.id
_entity.type
_entity.pdbx_description
1 polymer ?
#
loop_
_entity_poly.entity_id
_entity_poly.type
_entity_poly.pdbx_seq_one_letter_code
_entity_poly.pdbx_strand_id
1 'polypeptide(L)'
;EEGIPYTVKVKTGDKSDAGTSAHAHIRLVGRKGRQTRLVPLELMQKRRFERGKVETFSLQEPDIGDLDAVEIEHDGETEADSWFLEDVTVEMPTKGRAFYFPCHAWLSKERGDGRTKRTLKVQDSNISTFRP
;
A
#
# COMPACT_ATOMS: atom_id res chain seq x y z
N GLU A 1 -11.66 19.55 8.18
CA GLU A 1 -12.47 18.32 8.19
C GLU A 1 -11.76 17.31 9.08
N GLU A 2 -12.51 16.64 9.95
CA GLU A 2 -11.98 15.54 10.75
C GLU A 2 -11.76 14.33 9.83
N GLY A 3 -10.57 13.71 9.86
CA GLY A 3 -10.27 12.54 9.04
C GLY A 3 -11.10 11.32 9.47
N ILE A 4 -11.13 10.28 8.64
CA ILE A 4 -11.61 8.95 9.02
C ILE A 4 -10.42 7.98 9.11
N PRO A 5 -10.52 6.93 9.94
CA PRO A 5 -9.48 5.91 10.03
C PRO A 5 -9.46 5.01 8.79
N TYR A 6 -8.25 4.68 8.34
CA TYR A 6 -7.97 3.62 7.37
C TYR A 6 -6.94 2.67 7.98
N THR A 7 -7.11 1.37 7.78
CA THR A 7 -6.07 0.38 8.10
C THR A 7 -5.47 -0.14 6.80
N VAL A 8 -4.17 0.06 6.62
CA VAL A 8 -3.42 -0.41 5.45
C VAL A 8 -2.54 -1.57 5.87
N LYS A 9 -2.67 -2.71 5.22
CA LYS A 9 -1.79 -3.88 5.38
C LYS A 9 -0.98 -4.03 4.11
N VAL A 10 0.33 -4.11 4.23
CA VAL A 10 1.25 -4.25 3.11
C VAL A 10 1.99 -5.56 3.26
N LYS A 11 1.90 -6.44 2.26
CA LYS A 11 2.63 -7.71 2.26
C LYS A 11 3.84 -7.62 1.34
N THR A 12 5.02 -7.81 1.93
CA THR A 12 6.24 -8.04 1.17
C THR A 12 6.29 -9.50 0.78
N GLY A 13 6.53 -9.80 -0.50
CA GLY A 13 6.47 -11.17 -0.97
C GLY A 13 7.64 -12.04 -0.52
N ASP A 14 7.46 -13.34 -0.64
CA ASP A 14 8.43 -14.36 -0.19
C ASP A 14 9.44 -14.74 -1.29
N LYS A 15 10.09 -13.75 -1.91
CA LYS A 15 11.18 -13.93 -2.89
C LYS A 15 12.54 -13.60 -2.26
N SER A 16 13.63 -14.14 -2.82
CA SER A 16 14.99 -13.74 -2.41
C SER A 16 15.14 -12.23 -2.52
N ASP A 17 15.66 -11.61 -1.46
CA ASP A 17 15.93 -10.17 -1.39
C ASP A 17 14.71 -9.31 -1.71
N ALA A 18 13.52 -9.77 -1.29
CA ALA A 18 12.25 -9.08 -1.53
C ALA A 18 12.02 -7.86 -0.64
N GLY A 19 12.70 -7.75 0.51
CA GLY A 19 12.48 -6.65 1.45
C GLY A 19 13.29 -5.39 1.12
N THR A 20 12.87 -4.24 1.63
CA THR A 20 13.53 -2.94 1.38
C THR A 20 13.65 -2.10 2.64
N SER A 21 14.72 -1.32 2.75
CA SER A 21 14.88 -0.24 3.74
C SER A 21 14.59 1.16 3.16
N ALA A 22 14.20 1.26 1.89
CA ALA A 22 13.79 2.53 1.29
C ALA A 22 12.50 3.05 1.93
N HIS A 23 12.28 4.37 1.86
CA HIS A 23 11.10 4.98 2.45
C HIS A 23 9.89 4.76 1.54
N ALA A 24 9.00 3.88 1.98
CA ALA A 24 7.76 3.60 1.28
C ALA A 24 6.66 4.61 1.62
N HIS A 25 5.83 4.93 0.63
CA HIS A 25 4.72 5.86 0.75
C HIS A 25 3.47 5.29 0.08
N ILE A 26 2.30 5.71 0.55
CA ILE A 26 1.01 5.32 -0.01
C ILE A 26 0.09 6.52 -0.23
N ARG A 27 -0.74 6.46 -1.26
CA ARG A 27 -1.88 7.36 -1.48
C ARG A 27 -3.13 6.54 -1.78
N LEU A 28 -4.24 6.91 -1.15
CA LEU A 28 -5.54 6.31 -1.41
C LEU A 28 -6.33 7.22 -2.36
N VAL A 29 -6.89 6.66 -3.42
CA VAL A 29 -7.63 7.38 -4.47
C VAL A 29 -9.07 6.89 -4.50
N GLY A 30 -10.02 7.81 -4.33
CA GLY A 30 -11.45 7.53 -4.36
C GLY A 30 -12.06 7.63 -5.76
N ARG A 31 -13.19 6.95 -5.98
CA ARG A 31 -13.91 6.86 -7.27
C ARG A 31 -14.35 8.21 -7.83
N LYS A 32 -14.50 9.23 -6.98
CA LYS A 32 -14.90 10.59 -7.37
C LYS A 32 -13.70 11.55 -7.52
N GLY A 33 -12.47 11.03 -7.61
CA GLY A 33 -11.26 11.82 -7.80
C GLY A 33 -10.69 12.46 -6.52
N ARG A 34 -11.36 12.30 -5.37
CA ARG A 34 -10.81 12.71 -4.07
C ARG A 34 -9.68 11.75 -3.67
N GLN A 35 -8.59 12.27 -3.13
CA GLN A 35 -7.41 11.49 -2.75
C GLN A 35 -6.85 11.96 -1.41
N THR A 36 -6.14 11.08 -0.72
CA THR A 36 -5.33 11.46 0.45
C THR A 36 -4.08 12.21 -0.01
N ARG A 37 -3.34 12.77 0.95
CA ARG A 37 -1.93 13.12 0.67
C ARG A 37 -1.12 11.85 0.41
N LEU A 38 0.13 12.02 -0.02
CA LEU A 38 1.11 10.95 0.00
C LEU A 38 1.56 10.74 1.45
N VAL A 39 1.25 9.57 2.02
CA VAL A 39 1.47 9.25 3.43
C VAL A 39 2.68 8.32 3.55
N PRO A 40 3.68 8.63 4.40
CA PRO A 40 4.79 7.72 4.66
C PRO A 40 4.32 6.48 5.43
N LEU A 41 4.84 5.32 5.05
CA LEU A 41 4.59 4.04 5.74
C LEU A 41 5.66 3.81 6.81
N GLU A 42 5.54 4.50 7.94
CA GLU A 42 6.52 4.44 9.02
C GLU A 42 6.42 3.13 9.81
N LEU A 43 7.54 2.40 9.86
CA LEU A 43 7.62 1.16 10.61
C LEU A 43 7.92 1.44 12.08
N MET A 44 6.99 1.03 12.96
CA MET A 44 7.24 1.08 14.40
C MET A 44 8.24 -0.01 14.80
N GLN A 45 9.37 0.40 15.39
CA GLN A 45 10.40 -0.49 15.96
C GLN A 45 11.20 -1.33 14.95
N LYS A 46 10.93 -1.22 13.65
CA LYS A 46 11.69 -1.86 12.58
C LYS A 46 12.34 -0.81 11.68
N ARG A 47 13.36 -1.22 10.92
CA ARG A 47 14.08 -0.35 9.98
C ARG A 47 13.78 -0.64 8.51
N ARG A 48 13.10 -1.74 8.22
CA ARG A 48 12.87 -2.20 6.85
C ARG A 48 11.64 -3.08 6.74
N PHE A 49 11.06 -3.13 5.54
CA PHE A 49 10.10 -4.15 5.15
C PHE A 49 10.83 -5.47 4.95
N GLU A 50 10.31 -6.54 5.54
CA GLU A 50 10.98 -7.85 5.55
C GLU A 50 10.27 -8.83 4.63
N ARG A 51 11.06 -9.65 3.93
CA ARG A 51 10.57 -10.73 3.07
C ARG A 51 9.50 -11.57 3.78
N GLY A 52 8.37 -11.79 3.10
CA GLY A 52 7.28 -12.63 3.58
C GLY A 52 6.52 -12.07 4.79
N LYS A 53 6.78 -10.82 5.21
CA LYS A 53 6.08 -10.18 6.31
C LYS A 53 4.94 -9.29 5.84
N VAL A 54 4.00 -9.11 6.74
CA VAL A 54 2.89 -8.16 6.61
C VAL A 54 3.09 -7.08 7.65
N GLU A 55 3.15 -5.85 7.19
CA GLU A 55 3.20 -4.65 8.02
C GLU A 55 1.83 -3.96 7.99
N THR A 56 1.35 -3.48 9.13
CA THR A 56 0.03 -2.83 9.27
C THR A 56 0.20 -1.39 9.74
N PHE A 57 -0.50 -0.47 9.09
CA PHE A 57 -0.45 0.97 9.31
C PHE A 57 -1.85 1.53 9.53
N SER A 58 -2.00 2.39 10.54
CA SER A 58 -3.24 3.11 10.81
C SER A 58 -3.09 4.55 10.33
N LEU A 59 -3.93 4.95 9.38
CA LEU A 59 -3.91 6.30 8.79
C LEU A 59 -5.15 7.08 9.22
N GLN A 60 -4.98 8.37 9.50
CA GLN A 60 -6.08 9.32 9.72
C GLN A 60 -6.08 10.33 8.58
N GLU A 61 -6.99 10.17 7.62
CA GLU A 61 -7.00 10.95 6.38
C GLU A 61 -8.43 11.38 6.01
N PRO A 62 -8.62 12.38 5.13
CA PRO A 62 -9.96 12.79 4.74
C PRO A 62 -10.79 11.64 4.14
N ASP A 63 -12.11 11.67 4.30
CA ASP A 63 -12.98 10.69 3.64
C ASP A 63 -12.93 10.87 2.11
N ILE A 64 -12.32 9.91 1.40
CA ILE A 64 -12.18 9.92 -0.06
C ILE A 64 -13.40 9.37 -0.80
N GLY A 65 -14.45 8.97 -0.10
CA GLY A 65 -15.57 8.24 -0.69
C GLY A 65 -15.24 6.75 -0.83
N ASP A 66 -15.70 6.13 -1.90
CA ASP A 66 -15.37 4.73 -2.19
C ASP A 66 -13.98 4.63 -2.81
N LEU A 67 -13.14 3.73 -2.30
CA LEU A 67 -11.80 3.51 -2.82
C LEU A 67 -11.85 2.97 -4.26
N ASP A 68 -11.02 3.55 -5.13
CA ASP A 68 -10.86 3.17 -6.54
C ASP A 68 -9.46 2.62 -6.81
N ALA A 69 -8.45 3.19 -6.16
CA ALA A 69 -7.07 2.78 -6.36
C ALA A 69 -6.19 3.05 -5.13
N VAL A 70 -5.08 2.35 -5.09
CA VAL A 70 -3.93 2.66 -4.24
C VAL A 70 -2.74 3.02 -5.12
N GLU A 71 -2.05 4.10 -4.78
CA GLU A 71 -0.70 4.35 -5.29
C GLU A 71 0.31 4.03 -4.19
N ILE A 72 1.29 3.19 -4.49
CA ILE A 72 2.35 2.81 -3.56
C ILE A 72 3.70 2.96 -4.24
N GLU A 73 4.65 3.59 -3.54
CA GLU A 73 5.96 3.94 -4.10
C GLU A 73 7.05 3.91 -3.02
N HIS A 74 8.32 3.84 -3.44
CA HIS A 74 9.47 4.10 -2.58
C HIS A 74 10.49 5.01 -3.29
N ASP A 75 11.36 5.63 -2.50
CA ASP A 75 12.38 6.59 -2.97
C ASP A 75 13.75 5.98 -3.28
N GLY A 76 13.96 4.70 -2.92
CA GLY A 76 15.20 3.98 -3.15
C GLY A 76 15.71 3.98 -4.61
N GLU A 77 17.03 4.01 -4.76
CA GLU A 77 17.69 4.28 -6.04
C GLU A 77 18.60 3.14 -6.52
N THR A 78 18.93 2.20 -5.64
CA THR A 78 19.88 1.11 -5.93
C THR A 78 19.16 -0.24 -6.02
N GLU A 79 19.86 -1.26 -6.53
CA GLU A 79 19.32 -2.62 -6.53
C GLU A 79 19.00 -3.12 -5.11
N ALA A 80 19.79 -2.72 -4.10
CA ALA A 80 19.58 -3.10 -2.70
C ALA A 80 18.28 -2.52 -2.10
N ASP A 81 17.73 -1.49 -2.74
CA ASP A 81 16.44 -0.87 -2.37
C ASP A 81 15.24 -1.57 -3.00
N SER A 82 15.47 -2.57 -3.86
CA SER A 82 14.40 -3.30 -4.55
C SER A 82 13.41 -3.90 -3.56
N TRP A 83 12.14 -3.75 -3.87
CA TRP A 83 11.06 -4.27 -3.05
C TRP A 83 10.12 -5.13 -3.86
N PHE A 84 9.96 -6.41 -3.51
CA PHE A 84 8.93 -7.24 -4.13
C PHE A 84 7.64 -7.12 -3.33
N LEU A 85 6.71 -6.30 -3.84
CA LEU A 85 5.39 -6.12 -3.25
C LEU A 85 4.48 -7.25 -3.69
N GLU A 86 3.94 -8.00 -2.71
CA GLU A 86 2.97 -9.06 -2.99
C GLU A 86 1.58 -8.48 -3.15
N ASP A 87 1.08 -7.80 -2.13
CA ASP A 87 -0.25 -7.19 -2.12
C ASP A 87 -0.38 -6.06 -1.09
N VAL A 88 -1.46 -5.29 -1.25
CA VAL A 88 -1.92 -4.30 -0.28
C VAL A 88 -3.38 -4.57 0.04
N THR A 89 -3.75 -4.51 1.32
CA THR A 89 -5.15 -4.51 1.77
C THR A 89 -5.45 -3.18 2.44
N VAL A 90 -6.59 -2.57 2.11
CA VAL A 90 -7.08 -1.34 2.76
C VAL A 90 -8.44 -1.60 3.38
N GLU A 91 -8.57 -1.34 4.66
CA GLU A 91 -9.83 -1.43 5.40
C GLU A 91 -10.31 -0.01 5.76
N MET A 92 -11.60 0.22 5.57
CA MET A 92 -12.31 1.46 5.92
C MET A 92 -13.37 1.13 6.98
N PRO A 93 -13.02 1.10 8.28
CA PRO A 93 -13.94 0.67 9.34
C PRO A 93 -15.23 1.48 9.38
N THR A 94 -15.15 2.80 9.17
CA THR A 94 -16.32 3.70 9.14
C THR A 94 -17.33 3.36 8.04
N LYS A 95 -16.92 2.57 7.04
CA LYS A 95 -17.77 2.14 5.92
C LYS A 95 -18.02 0.63 5.91
N GLY A 96 -17.41 -0.13 6.81
CA GLY A 96 -17.51 -1.58 6.83
C GLY A 96 -17.02 -2.22 5.52
N ARG A 97 -15.93 -1.72 4.93
CA ARG A 97 -15.38 -2.20 3.64
C ARG A 97 -13.90 -2.51 3.73
N ALA A 98 -13.49 -3.59 3.09
CA ALA A 98 -12.09 -3.92 2.87
C ALA A 98 -11.82 -4.19 1.38
N PHE A 99 -10.64 -3.80 0.93
CA PHE A 99 -10.24 -3.79 -0.48
C PHE A 99 -8.89 -4.49 -0.61
N TYR A 100 -8.80 -5.49 -1.49
CA TYR A 100 -7.59 -6.26 -1.74
C TYR A 100 -6.97 -5.89 -3.10
N PHE A 101 -5.68 -5.55 -3.09
CA PHE A 101 -4.91 -5.11 -4.25
C PHE A 101 -3.71 -6.04 -4.47
N PRO A 102 -3.83 -7.10 -5.29
CA PRO A 102 -2.68 -7.91 -5.66
C PRO A 102 -1.72 -7.09 -6.53
N CYS A 103 -0.41 -7.24 -6.28
CA CYS A 103 0.63 -6.55 -7.05
C CYS A 103 1.60 -7.53 -7.71
N HIS A 104 2.17 -8.45 -6.91
CA HIS A 104 3.15 -9.46 -7.34
C HIS A 104 4.27 -8.94 -8.25
N ALA A 105 4.83 -7.77 -7.93
CA ALA A 105 5.80 -7.10 -8.79
C ALA A 105 6.94 -6.48 -7.99
N TRP A 106 8.11 -6.36 -8.64
CA TRP A 106 9.23 -5.59 -8.14
C TRP A 106 8.98 -4.09 -8.31
N LEU A 107 9.06 -3.37 -7.20
CA LEU A 107 9.27 -1.93 -7.19
C LEU A 107 10.80 -1.74 -7.11
N SER A 108 11.42 -1.38 -8.23
CA SER A 108 12.88 -1.30 -8.36
C SER A 108 13.25 -0.58 -9.65
N LYS A 109 14.38 0.13 -9.67
CA LYS A 109 14.98 0.65 -10.91
C LYS A 109 15.74 -0.43 -11.69
N GLU A 110 16.26 -1.45 -11.00
CA GLU A 110 17.17 -2.46 -11.54
C GLU A 110 16.50 -3.83 -11.75
N ARG A 111 15.32 -4.06 -11.16
CA ARG A 111 14.57 -5.33 -11.26
C ARG A 111 13.18 -5.13 -11.85
N GLY A 112 12.64 -6.20 -12.43
CA GLY A 112 11.28 -6.20 -12.97
C GLY A 112 11.13 -5.26 -14.16
N ASP A 113 10.19 -4.32 -14.06
CA ASP A 113 9.88 -3.34 -15.12
C ASP A 113 10.57 -1.98 -14.91
N GLY A 114 11.51 -1.86 -13.97
CA GLY A 114 12.27 -0.64 -13.71
C GLY A 114 11.46 0.48 -13.03
N ARG A 115 10.26 0.17 -12.49
CA ARG A 115 9.38 1.16 -11.85
C ARG A 115 9.37 0.98 -10.33
N THR A 116 9.60 2.05 -9.58
CA THR A 116 9.51 2.09 -8.11
C THR A 116 8.13 2.50 -7.57
N LYS A 117 7.18 2.76 -8.48
CA LYS A 117 5.78 3.12 -8.17
C LYS A 117 4.80 2.14 -8.81
N ARG A 118 3.68 1.87 -8.13
CA ARG A 118 2.54 1.15 -8.66
C ARG A 118 1.24 1.89 -8.37
N THR A 119 0.34 1.89 -9.35
CA THR A 119 -1.06 2.28 -9.17
C THR A 119 -1.91 1.03 -9.34
N LEU A 120 -2.52 0.56 -8.25
CA LEU A 120 -3.31 -0.66 -8.20
C LEU A 120 -4.79 -0.29 -8.18
N LYS A 121 -5.51 -0.66 -9.23
CA LYS A 121 -6.95 -0.42 -9.35
C LYS A 121 -7.74 -1.49 -8.61
N VAL A 122 -8.83 -1.07 -7.98
CA VAL A 122 -9.76 -1.98 -7.32
C VAL A 122 -10.45 -2.84 -8.37
N GLN A 123 -10.64 -4.11 -8.06
CA GLN A 123 -11.53 -5.00 -8.81
C GLN A 123 -12.74 -5.30 -7.93
N ASP A 124 -13.95 -5.29 -8.48
CA ASP A 124 -15.16 -5.49 -7.68
C ASP A 124 -15.17 -6.86 -6.96
N SER A 125 -14.51 -7.88 -7.53
CA SER A 125 -14.30 -9.19 -6.89
C SER A 125 -13.41 -9.16 -5.64
N ASN A 126 -12.65 -8.07 -5.43
CA ASN A 126 -11.69 -7.91 -4.34
C ASN A 126 -12.20 -6.96 -3.26
N ILE A 127 -13.49 -6.69 -3.24
CA ILE A 127 -14.16 -5.86 -2.25
C ILE A 127 -14.94 -6.78 -1.33
N SER A 128 -14.67 -6.68 -0.03
CA SER A 128 -15.47 -7.34 1.00
C SER A 128 -16.15 -6.31 1.87
N THR A 129 -17.32 -6.67 2.39
CA THR A 129 -18.07 -5.87 3.36
C THR A 129 -18.12 -6.58 4.70
N PHE A 130 -18.09 -5.81 5.76
CA PHE A 130 -18.20 -6.30 7.13
C PHE A 130 -19.05 -5.35 7.95
N ARG A 131 -19.61 -5.82 9.07
CA ARG A 131 -20.30 -4.95 10.01
C ARG A 131 -19.25 -4.12 10.76
N PRO A 132 -19.33 -2.78 10.73
CA PRO A 132 -18.44 -1.91 11.50
C PRO A 132 -18.42 -2.26 12.99
#